data_AF-I3LCK4-F1
#
_entry.id   AF-I3LCK4-F1
#
_cell.length_a   1.000
_cell.length_b   1.000
_cell.length_c   1.000
_cell.angle_alpha   90.00
_cell.angle_beta   90.00
_cell.angle_gamma   90.00
#
_symmetry.space_group_name_H-M   'P 1'
#
loop_
_entity.id
_entity.type
_entity.pdbx_description
1 polymer ?
#
loop_
_entity_poly.entity_id
_entity_poly.type
_entity_poly.pdbx_seq_one_letter_code
_entity_poly.pdbx_strand_id
1 'polypeptide(L)'
;MAQYKGTMREAGRALHLLKKREKQKEQMEVLKQRIAEETISKSKVDKKFSAHYDAVEAELKSSTVGLVTLNDMKARQEALVREREMQLAQRARREKRRRQLEAQRERERKREQRRQICGLSFSTDDGDDDSDGDREAAEPAGPRRPLGKDPAVDTSFLPDREREEEERRLREELRREWEARRERVKREEVEVTFSYWDGCGHRRAARIHKGGTVQQFLKRALQALRPDFRELRAAGVEQLLFVKEDLILPHCHTFYDLIVAQARGKSGPLFTFDVHDDVRLRSDATLEKDESHAGKVVLRSWYEKNKHIFPASRWEPYDPEKRWDRYTVR
;
A
#
# COMPACT_ATOMS: atom_id res chain seq x y z
N MET A 1 -3.81 -67.77 -30.26
CA MET A 1 -3.99 -66.62 -29.34
C MET A 1 -5.46 -66.46 -29.05
N ALA A 2 -5.89 -66.71 -27.82
CA ALA A 2 -7.31 -66.76 -27.45
C ALA A 2 -7.96 -65.37 -27.55
N GLN A 3 -8.95 -65.25 -28.43
CA GLN A 3 -9.82 -64.07 -28.50
C GLN A 3 -10.86 -64.17 -27.38
N TYR A 4 -10.68 -63.35 -26.34
CA TYR A 4 -11.63 -63.19 -25.25
C TYR A 4 -12.90 -62.49 -25.76
N LYS A 5 -13.99 -63.25 -25.95
CA LYS A 5 -15.33 -62.71 -26.26
C LYS A 5 -16.01 -62.27 -24.95
N GLY A 6 -15.60 -61.11 -24.45
CA GLY A 6 -16.22 -60.47 -23.28
C GLY A 6 -17.70 -60.14 -23.53
N THR A 7 -18.51 -60.25 -22.49
CA THR A 7 -19.97 -60.05 -22.55
C THR A 7 -20.30 -58.59 -22.94
N MET A 8 -21.43 -58.36 -23.64
CA MET A 8 -21.83 -57.00 -24.09
C MET A 8 -21.86 -55.93 -22.97
N ARG A 9 -21.99 -56.33 -21.70
CA ARG A 9 -21.92 -55.44 -20.53
C ARG A 9 -20.51 -54.88 -20.27
N GLU A 10 -19.46 -55.64 -20.57
CA GLU A 10 -18.06 -55.18 -20.44
C GLU A 10 -17.68 -54.21 -21.56
N ALA A 11 -18.23 -54.40 -22.76
CA ALA A 11 -18.05 -53.46 -23.88
C ALA A 11 -18.59 -52.05 -23.56
N GLY A 12 -19.75 -51.95 -22.88
CA GLY A 12 -20.29 -50.67 -22.44
C GLY A 12 -19.44 -49.96 -21.38
N ARG A 13 -18.85 -50.71 -20.43
CA ARG A 13 -17.91 -50.17 -19.45
C ARG A 13 -16.61 -49.70 -20.10
N ALA A 14 -16.07 -50.47 -21.05
CA ALA A 14 -14.88 -50.09 -21.81
C ALA A 14 -15.10 -48.78 -22.59
N LEU A 15 -16.27 -48.62 -23.23
CA LEU A 15 -16.62 -47.42 -23.98
C LEU A 15 -16.79 -46.19 -23.08
N HIS A 16 -17.35 -46.36 -21.87
CA HIS A 16 -17.43 -45.29 -20.88
C HIS A 16 -16.05 -44.85 -20.37
N LEU A 17 -15.13 -45.80 -20.15
CA LEU A 17 -13.76 -45.50 -19.74
C LEU A 17 -12.97 -44.80 -20.86
N LEU A 18 -13.20 -45.17 -22.13
CA LEU A 18 -12.63 -44.47 -23.28
C LEU A 18 -13.14 -43.03 -23.38
N LYS A 19 -14.45 -42.82 -23.26
CA LYS A 19 -15.07 -41.48 -23.25
C LYS A 19 -14.58 -40.62 -22.09
N LYS A 20 -14.31 -41.22 -20.92
CA LYS A 20 -13.72 -40.52 -19.77
C LYS A 20 -12.26 -40.12 -20.03
N ARG A 21 -11.48 -40.98 -20.70
CA ARG A 21 -10.11 -40.66 -21.12
C ARG A 21 -10.07 -39.55 -22.18
N GLU A 22 -11.00 -39.53 -23.12
CA GLU A 22 -11.12 -38.46 -24.13
C GLU A 22 -11.41 -37.12 -23.47
N LYS A 23 -12.41 -37.04 -22.59
CA LYS A 23 -12.69 -35.81 -21.82
C LYS A 23 -11.49 -35.34 -21.01
N GLN A 24 -10.74 -36.26 -20.39
CA GLN A 24 -9.53 -35.91 -19.66
C GLN A 24 -8.44 -35.35 -20.59
N LYS A 25 -8.27 -35.90 -21.79
CA LYS A 25 -7.34 -35.37 -22.79
C LYS A 25 -7.73 -33.97 -23.26
N GLU A 26 -9.00 -33.75 -23.57
CA GLU A 26 -9.53 -32.43 -23.95
C GLU A 26 -9.28 -31.38 -22.85
N GLN A 27 -9.55 -31.74 -21.58
CA GLN A 27 -9.27 -30.86 -20.44
C GLN A 27 -7.78 -30.55 -20.29
N MET A 28 -6.90 -31.54 -20.51
CA MET A 28 -5.45 -31.30 -20.48
C MET A 28 -4.97 -30.42 -21.63
N GLU A 29 -5.56 -30.55 -22.82
CA GLU A 29 -5.23 -29.70 -23.97
C GLU A 29 -5.64 -28.25 -23.73
N VAL A 30 -6.83 -28.01 -23.18
CA VAL A 30 -7.29 -26.66 -22.80
C VAL A 30 -6.38 -26.04 -21.73
N LEU A 31 -6.02 -26.82 -20.70
CA LEU A 31 -5.09 -26.35 -19.66
C LEU A 31 -3.70 -26.04 -20.23
N LYS A 32 -3.21 -26.87 -21.16
CA LYS A 32 -1.93 -26.64 -21.85
C LYS A 32 -1.95 -25.38 -22.72
N GLN A 33 -3.05 -25.12 -23.43
CA GLN A 33 -3.24 -23.90 -24.20
C GLN A 33 -3.25 -22.67 -23.29
N ARG A 34 -3.99 -22.72 -22.16
CA ARG A 34 -4.03 -21.64 -21.17
C ARG A 34 -2.66 -21.34 -20.55
N ILE A 35 -1.90 -22.37 -20.20
CA ILE A 35 -0.53 -22.21 -19.68
C ILE A 35 0.39 -21.59 -20.74
N ALA A 36 0.26 -21.99 -22.01
CA ALA A 36 1.03 -21.40 -23.10
C ALA A 36 0.68 -19.91 -23.31
N GLU A 37 -0.60 -19.55 -23.30
CA GLU A 37 -1.05 -18.16 -23.39
C GLU A 37 -0.57 -17.30 -22.22
N GLU A 38 -0.63 -17.82 -20.99
CA GLU A 38 -0.10 -17.15 -19.81
C GLU A 38 1.43 -16.98 -19.87
N THR A 39 2.15 -17.96 -20.41
CA THR A 39 3.62 -17.90 -20.57
C THR A 39 4.03 -16.92 -21.67
N ILE A 40 3.29 -16.88 -22.78
CA ILE A 40 3.47 -15.88 -23.85
C ILE A 40 3.13 -14.47 -23.31
N SER A 41 2.09 -14.35 -22.48
CA SER A 41 1.73 -13.07 -21.86
C SER A 41 2.78 -12.58 -20.88
N LYS A 42 3.32 -13.47 -20.02
CA LYS A 42 4.42 -13.16 -19.08
C LYS A 42 5.69 -12.72 -19.81
N SER A 43 6.13 -13.49 -20.82
CA SER A 43 7.31 -13.13 -21.62
C SER A 43 7.14 -11.84 -22.45
N LYS A 44 5.89 -11.52 -22.85
CA LYS A 44 5.56 -10.24 -23.49
C LYS A 44 5.63 -9.06 -22.51
N VAL A 45 5.42 -9.28 -21.22
CA VAL A 45 5.57 -8.25 -20.17
C VAL A 45 7.05 -7.97 -19.91
N ASP A 46 7.90 -9.00 -19.76
CA ASP A 46 9.35 -8.82 -19.59
C ASP A 46 9.99 -8.07 -20.77
N LYS A 47 9.63 -8.45 -22.00
CA LYS A 47 10.13 -7.76 -23.21
C LYS A 47 9.66 -6.30 -23.34
N LYS A 48 8.52 -5.92 -22.75
CA LYS A 48 8.04 -4.54 -22.77
C LYS A 48 8.86 -3.60 -21.89
N PHE A 49 9.48 -4.11 -20.84
CA PHE A 49 10.31 -3.30 -19.94
C PHE A 49 11.74 -3.13 -20.47
N SER A 50 12.34 -4.17 -21.06
CA SER A 50 13.70 -4.10 -21.60
C SER A 50 13.79 -3.33 -22.92
N ALA A 51 12.84 -3.50 -23.84
CA ALA A 51 12.88 -2.83 -25.15
C ALA A 51 12.73 -1.30 -25.06
N HIS A 52 12.16 -0.78 -23.97
CA HIS A 52 11.99 0.66 -23.78
C HIS A 52 13.30 1.36 -23.39
N TYR A 53 14.11 0.70 -22.56
CA TYR A 53 15.40 1.24 -22.13
C TYR A 53 16.41 1.20 -23.28
N ASP A 54 16.42 0.08 -24.02
CA ASP A 54 17.38 -0.19 -25.09
C ASP A 54 17.24 0.78 -26.28
N ALA A 55 16.01 1.19 -26.63
CA ALA A 55 15.78 2.13 -27.74
C ALA A 55 16.25 3.56 -27.42
N VAL A 56 15.96 4.05 -26.20
CA VAL A 56 16.39 5.40 -25.77
C VAL A 56 17.91 5.44 -25.59
N GLU A 57 18.48 4.37 -25.07
CA GLU A 57 19.93 4.25 -24.89
C GLU A 57 20.67 4.13 -26.24
N ALA A 58 20.10 3.44 -27.23
CA ALA A 58 20.66 3.35 -28.58
C ALA A 58 20.63 4.71 -29.33
N GLU A 59 19.57 5.50 -29.19
CA GLU A 59 19.49 6.85 -29.75
C GLU A 59 20.45 7.82 -29.05
N LEU A 60 20.58 7.72 -27.72
CA LEU A 60 21.58 8.48 -26.96
C LEU A 60 22.99 8.10 -27.43
N LYS A 61 23.34 6.81 -27.46
CA LYS A 61 24.66 6.31 -27.87
C LYS A 61 25.03 6.72 -29.30
N SER A 62 24.09 6.64 -30.24
CA SER A 62 24.35 7.04 -31.64
C SER A 62 24.45 8.55 -31.81
N SER A 63 23.68 9.33 -31.05
CA SER A 63 23.76 10.79 -31.04
C SER A 63 25.07 11.27 -30.40
N THR A 64 25.55 10.63 -29.33
CA THR A 64 26.67 11.11 -28.51
C THR A 64 28.05 10.62 -28.94
N VAL A 65 28.23 10.14 -30.17
CA VAL A 65 29.56 9.77 -30.69
C VAL A 65 30.36 11.03 -31.04
N GLY A 66 31.37 11.39 -30.24
CA GLY A 66 32.27 12.52 -30.49
C GLY A 66 32.66 13.29 -29.22
N LEU A 67 33.38 14.41 -29.38
CA LEU A 67 33.68 15.32 -28.26
C LEU A 67 32.43 16.14 -27.93
N VAL A 68 31.70 15.73 -26.90
CA VAL A 68 30.43 16.34 -26.47
C VAL A 68 30.60 16.88 -25.06
N THR A 69 30.15 18.11 -24.80
CA THR A 69 30.21 18.69 -23.46
C THR A 69 29.13 18.07 -22.55
N LEU A 70 29.35 18.09 -21.23
CA LEU A 70 28.36 17.56 -20.28
C LEU A 70 26.99 18.25 -20.39
N ASN A 71 26.97 19.53 -20.80
CA ASN A 71 25.75 20.28 -21.01
C ASN A 71 24.99 19.80 -22.25
N ASP A 72 25.71 19.48 -23.33
CA ASP A 72 25.12 18.95 -24.56
C ASP A 72 24.51 17.55 -24.35
N MET A 73 25.15 16.71 -23.53
CA MET A 73 24.59 15.39 -23.18
C MET A 73 23.28 15.51 -22.39
N LYS A 74 23.23 16.40 -21.40
CA LYS A 74 22.00 16.65 -20.61
C LYS A 74 20.88 17.21 -21.48
N ALA A 75 21.19 18.18 -22.34
CA ALA A 75 20.21 18.76 -23.26
C ALA A 75 19.62 17.71 -24.22
N ARG A 76 20.46 16.80 -24.74
CA ARG A 76 20.00 15.71 -25.62
C ARG A 76 19.16 14.67 -24.89
N GLN A 77 19.53 14.33 -23.64
CA GLN A 77 18.74 13.44 -22.80
C GLN A 77 17.35 14.03 -22.50
N GLU A 78 17.29 15.31 -22.14
CA GLU A 78 16.02 16.01 -21.89
C GLU A 78 15.16 16.11 -23.16
N ALA A 79 15.76 16.37 -24.32
CA ALA A 79 15.05 16.45 -25.59
C ALA A 79 14.38 15.11 -25.96
N LEU A 80 15.10 13.99 -25.84
CA LEU A 80 14.58 12.65 -26.13
C LEU A 80 13.44 12.25 -25.18
N VAL A 81 13.56 12.59 -23.90
CA VAL A 81 12.49 12.36 -22.91
C VAL A 81 11.25 13.19 -23.25
N ARG A 82 11.40 14.48 -23.57
CA ARG A 82 10.27 15.37 -23.93
C ARG A 82 9.58 14.93 -25.23
N GLU A 83 10.34 14.55 -26.25
CA GLU A 83 9.78 14.03 -27.50
C GLU A 83 8.96 12.76 -27.24
N ARG A 84 9.47 11.88 -26.37
CA ARG A 84 8.77 10.65 -26.01
C ARG A 84 7.48 10.91 -25.23
N GLU A 85 7.52 11.81 -24.26
CA GLU A 85 6.32 12.24 -23.51
C GLU A 85 5.26 12.81 -24.45
N MET A 86 5.67 13.61 -25.43
CA MET A 86 4.79 14.15 -26.47
C MET A 86 4.18 13.03 -27.34
N GLN A 87 4.97 12.04 -27.77
CA GLN A 87 4.47 10.89 -28.53
C GLN A 87 3.47 10.06 -27.74
N LEU A 88 3.73 9.80 -26.45
CA LEU A 88 2.81 9.07 -25.57
C LEU A 88 1.50 9.84 -25.37
N ALA A 89 1.58 11.16 -25.15
CA ALA A 89 0.41 12.03 -25.03
C ALA A 89 -0.43 12.04 -26.32
N GLN A 90 0.20 12.09 -27.50
CA GLN A 90 -0.50 12.00 -28.78
C GLN A 90 -1.18 10.64 -28.98
N ARG A 91 -0.51 9.54 -28.61
CA ARG A 91 -1.05 8.19 -28.73
C ARG A 91 -2.26 7.98 -27.80
N ALA A 92 -2.18 8.48 -26.57
CA ALA A 92 -3.29 8.47 -25.62
C ALA A 92 -4.49 9.30 -26.12
N ARG A 93 -4.25 10.49 -26.69
CA ARG A 93 -5.31 11.31 -27.32
C ARG A 93 -5.97 10.60 -28.51
N ARG A 94 -5.19 9.91 -29.35
CA ARG A 94 -5.71 9.12 -30.49
C ARG A 94 -6.54 7.94 -30.01
N GLU A 95 -6.08 7.21 -28.99
CA GLU A 95 -6.82 6.09 -28.42
C GLU A 95 -8.14 6.54 -27.76
N LYS A 96 -8.12 7.67 -27.03
CA LYS A 96 -9.33 8.26 -26.45
C LYS A 96 -10.36 8.62 -27.54
N ARG A 97 -9.92 9.23 -28.64
CA ARG A 97 -10.80 9.50 -29.80
C ARG A 97 -11.35 8.23 -30.43
N ARG A 98 -10.54 7.17 -30.56
CA ARG A 98 -11.00 5.88 -31.09
C ARG A 98 -12.09 5.27 -30.20
N ARG A 99 -11.88 5.23 -28.88
CA ARG A 99 -12.89 4.72 -27.93
C ARG A 99 -14.19 5.52 -27.97
N GLN A 100 -14.10 6.85 -28.15
CA GLN A 100 -15.28 7.70 -28.31
C GLN A 100 -16.08 7.36 -29.59
N LEU A 101 -15.39 7.16 -30.72
CA LEU A 101 -16.03 6.77 -31.98
C LEU A 101 -16.64 5.36 -31.91
N GLU A 102 -15.97 4.41 -31.26
CA GLU A 102 -16.52 3.06 -31.03
C GLU A 102 -17.78 3.11 -30.17
N ALA A 103 -17.79 3.89 -29.08
CA ALA A 103 -18.96 4.07 -28.23
C ALA A 103 -20.13 4.76 -28.96
N GLN A 104 -19.84 5.69 -29.88
CA GLN A 104 -20.89 6.32 -30.72
C GLN A 104 -21.50 5.30 -31.69
N ARG A 105 -20.68 4.51 -32.38
CA ARG A 105 -21.15 3.44 -33.28
C ARG A 105 -21.97 2.38 -32.57
N GLU A 106 -21.59 2.01 -31.35
CA GLU A 106 -22.35 1.05 -30.54
C GLU A 106 -23.72 1.62 -30.13
N ARG A 107 -23.79 2.89 -29.76
CA ARG A 107 -25.06 3.59 -29.47
C ARG A 107 -25.96 3.66 -30.70
N GLU A 108 -25.41 3.94 -31.88
CA GLU A 108 -26.16 3.96 -33.13
C GLU A 108 -26.72 2.58 -33.47
N ARG A 109 -25.90 1.53 -33.40
CA ARG A 109 -26.36 0.13 -33.60
C ARG A 109 -27.48 -0.25 -32.63
N LYS A 110 -27.37 0.13 -31.35
CA LYS A 110 -28.41 -0.14 -30.35
C LYS A 110 -29.71 0.63 -30.66
N ARG A 111 -29.61 1.84 -31.21
CA ARG A 111 -30.76 2.64 -31.66
C ARG A 111 -31.42 2.06 -32.89
N GLU A 112 -30.64 1.57 -33.86
CA GLU A 112 -31.15 0.86 -35.04
C GLU A 112 -31.85 -0.45 -34.67
N GLN A 113 -31.25 -1.26 -33.78
CA GLN A 113 -31.89 -2.47 -33.26
C GLN A 113 -33.21 -2.15 -32.56
N ARG A 114 -33.27 -1.09 -31.74
CA ARG A 114 -34.53 -0.63 -31.12
C ARG A 114 -35.57 -0.21 -32.14
N ARG A 115 -35.17 0.47 -33.22
CA ARG A 115 -36.07 0.85 -34.32
C ARG A 115 -36.57 -0.36 -35.09
N GLN A 116 -35.71 -1.35 -35.35
CA GLN A 116 -36.11 -2.60 -36.01
C GLN A 116 -37.07 -3.41 -35.15
N ILE A 117 -36.84 -3.50 -33.84
CA ILE A 117 -37.75 -4.16 -32.90
C ILE A 117 -39.10 -3.43 -32.84
N CYS A 118 -39.09 -2.09 -32.84
CA CYS A 118 -40.30 -1.27 -32.85
C CYS A 118 -41.06 -1.30 -34.20
N GLY A 119 -40.37 -1.61 -35.31
CA GLY A 119 -40.95 -1.69 -36.65
C GLY A 119 -41.49 -3.07 -37.03
N LEU A 120 -41.34 -4.08 -36.18
CA LEU A 120 -41.94 -5.40 -36.38
C LEU A 120 -43.30 -5.41 -35.70
N SER A 121 -44.36 -5.41 -36.51
CA SER A 121 -45.77 -5.43 -36.12
C SER A 121 -46.17 -6.78 -35.51
N PHE A 122 -45.66 -7.06 -34.31
CA PHE A 122 -46.18 -8.09 -33.42
C PHE A 122 -46.05 -7.60 -31.97
N SER A 123 -46.78 -6.53 -31.66
CA SER A 123 -47.28 -6.26 -30.32
C SER A 123 -48.74 -5.89 -30.48
N THR A 124 -49.58 -6.92 -30.44
CA THR A 124 -51.03 -6.82 -30.28
C THR A 124 -51.34 -6.07 -28.99
N ASP A 125 -52.12 -5.00 -29.14
CA ASP A 125 -53.13 -4.53 -28.18
C ASP A 125 -52.63 -4.14 -26.77
N ASP A 126 -52.35 -2.86 -26.60
CA ASP A 126 -52.93 -2.09 -25.50
C ASP A 126 -53.00 -0.63 -25.98
N GLY A 127 -54.22 -0.18 -26.24
CA GLY A 127 -54.49 1.19 -26.66
C GLY A 127 -54.18 2.18 -25.55
N ASP A 128 -53.60 3.33 -25.92
CA ASP A 128 -54.21 4.61 -25.60
C ASP A 128 -53.55 5.75 -26.39
N ASP A 129 -54.42 6.40 -27.16
CA ASP A 129 -54.51 7.81 -27.53
C ASP A 129 -53.32 8.53 -28.19
N ASP A 130 -53.47 8.76 -29.49
CA ASP A 130 -52.87 9.87 -30.23
C ASP A 130 -53.65 11.15 -29.88
N SER A 131 -53.02 12.09 -29.17
CA SER A 131 -53.46 13.48 -29.13
C SER A 131 -52.27 14.40 -29.36
N ASP A 132 -52.24 14.96 -30.56
CA ASP A 132 -51.20 15.84 -31.10
C ASP A 132 -51.42 17.28 -30.62
N GLY A 133 -50.33 17.96 -30.20
CA GLY A 133 -50.26 19.42 -30.03
C GLY A 133 -50.10 19.94 -28.60
N ASP A 134 -48.86 20.19 -28.16
CA ASP A 134 -48.33 21.56 -28.09
C ASP A 134 -46.83 21.59 -27.77
N ARG A 135 -46.11 22.54 -28.36
CA ARG A 135 -44.70 22.80 -28.11
C ARG A 135 -44.57 23.80 -26.96
N GLU A 136 -44.10 23.38 -25.79
CA GLU A 136 -43.45 24.31 -24.86
C GLU A 136 -42.38 23.62 -23.97
N ALA A 137 -41.23 24.29 -23.91
CA ALA A 137 -40.05 24.13 -23.04
C ALA A 137 -39.99 22.94 -22.06
N ALA A 138 -39.24 21.89 -22.43
CA ALA A 138 -38.78 20.86 -21.50
C ALA A 138 -37.44 21.26 -20.84
N GLU A 139 -37.50 21.77 -19.60
CA GLU A 139 -36.40 21.75 -18.64
C GLU A 139 -35.82 20.31 -18.52
N PRO A 140 -34.50 20.13 -18.37
CA PRO A 140 -33.91 18.80 -18.26
C PRO A 140 -34.28 18.18 -16.91
N ALA A 141 -35.40 17.44 -16.89
CA ALA A 141 -35.79 16.60 -15.78
C ALA A 141 -34.61 15.68 -15.39
N GLY A 142 -34.18 15.79 -14.13
CA GLY A 142 -33.20 14.88 -13.55
C GLY A 142 -33.63 13.41 -13.74
N PRO A 143 -32.68 12.46 -13.65
CA PRO A 143 -32.97 11.06 -13.93
C PRO A 143 -34.12 10.58 -13.04
N ARG A 144 -35.28 10.31 -13.66
CA ARG A 144 -36.43 9.71 -12.98
C ARG A 144 -35.99 8.33 -12.48
N ARG A 145 -35.97 8.15 -11.15
CA ARG A 145 -35.77 6.82 -10.54
C ARG A 145 -36.85 5.89 -11.11
N PRO A 146 -36.51 4.68 -11.56
CA PRO A 146 -37.48 3.76 -12.14
C PRO A 146 -38.58 3.49 -11.11
N LEU A 147 -39.78 4.01 -11.39
CA LEU A 147 -41.01 3.66 -10.69
C LEU A 147 -41.24 2.17 -10.93
N GLY A 148 -41.12 1.34 -9.89
CA GLY A 148 -41.46 -0.08 -10.01
C GLY A 148 -40.78 -1.07 -9.07
N LYS A 149 -40.22 -0.64 -7.94
CA LYS A 149 -39.82 -1.57 -6.87
C LYS A 149 -40.17 -0.97 -5.52
N ASP A 150 -40.88 -1.76 -4.70
CA ASP A 150 -41.22 -1.38 -3.34
C ASP A 150 -39.94 -1.09 -2.53
N PRO A 151 -39.87 0.06 -1.84
CA PRO A 151 -38.66 0.48 -1.11
C PRO A 151 -38.33 -0.39 0.11
N ALA A 152 -39.23 -1.31 0.49
CA ALA A 152 -39.06 -2.23 1.62
C ALA A 152 -38.44 -3.58 1.22
N VAL A 153 -38.30 -3.86 -0.08
CA VAL A 153 -37.70 -5.11 -0.58
C VAL A 153 -36.18 -4.97 -0.53
N ASP A 154 -35.51 -5.88 0.18
CA ASP A 154 -34.04 -5.90 0.27
C ASP A 154 -33.42 -6.13 -1.11
N THR A 155 -32.76 -5.11 -1.64
CA THR A 155 -32.04 -5.14 -2.91
C THR A 155 -30.52 -5.22 -2.71
N SER A 156 -30.05 -5.57 -1.50
CA SER A 156 -28.62 -5.74 -1.14
C SER A 156 -27.86 -6.66 -2.10
N PHE A 157 -28.54 -7.68 -2.64
CA PHE A 157 -27.98 -8.69 -3.54
C PHE A 157 -27.82 -8.24 -5.01
N LEU A 158 -28.49 -7.17 -5.42
CA LEU A 158 -28.36 -6.64 -6.78
C LEU A 158 -27.13 -5.73 -6.89
N PRO A 159 -26.30 -5.85 -7.94
CA PRO A 159 -25.25 -4.89 -8.26
C PRO A 159 -25.87 -3.51 -8.47
N ASP A 160 -25.65 -2.63 -7.51
CA ASP A 160 -26.22 -1.29 -7.50
C ASP A 160 -25.06 -0.28 -7.54
N ARG A 161 -24.94 0.39 -8.68
CA ARG A 161 -23.85 1.34 -8.92
C ARG A 161 -23.91 2.52 -7.96
N GLU A 162 -25.10 2.94 -7.53
CA GLU A 162 -25.23 4.05 -6.56
C GLU A 162 -24.77 3.61 -5.16
N ARG A 163 -25.16 2.39 -4.72
CA ARG A 163 -24.72 1.82 -3.44
C ARG A 163 -23.22 1.56 -3.40
N GLU A 164 -22.65 1.00 -4.46
CA GLU A 164 -21.20 0.78 -4.57
C GLU A 164 -20.42 2.11 -4.57
N GLU A 165 -20.98 3.17 -5.18
CA GLU A 165 -20.40 4.51 -5.13
C GLU A 165 -20.48 5.13 -3.73
N GLU A 166 -21.59 4.95 -3.01
CA GLU A 166 -21.75 5.38 -1.62
C GLU A 166 -20.82 4.63 -0.67
N GLU A 167 -20.70 3.30 -0.81
CA GLU A 167 -19.71 2.51 -0.07
C GLU A 167 -18.28 2.96 -0.37
N ARG A 168 -17.98 3.29 -1.63
CA ARG A 168 -16.66 3.80 -2.01
C ARG A 168 -16.40 5.17 -1.37
N ARG A 169 -17.38 6.07 -1.38
CA ARG A 169 -17.29 7.39 -0.71
C ARG A 169 -17.07 7.22 0.79
N LEU A 170 -17.85 6.37 1.45
CA LEU A 170 -17.71 6.09 2.88
C LEU A 170 -16.34 5.48 3.20
N ARG A 171 -15.84 4.55 2.38
CA ARG A 171 -14.48 4.00 2.51
C ARG A 171 -13.39 5.05 2.31
N GLU A 172 -13.58 5.99 1.39
CA GLU A 172 -12.65 7.11 1.17
C GLU A 172 -12.68 8.11 2.34
N GLU A 173 -13.86 8.41 2.88
CA GLU A 173 -14.05 9.26 4.06
C GLU A 173 -13.39 8.64 5.30
N LEU A 174 -13.69 7.38 5.61
CA LEU A 174 -13.06 6.65 6.72
C LEU A 174 -11.54 6.57 6.57
N ARG A 175 -11.03 6.42 5.33
CA ARG A 175 -9.59 6.44 5.07
C ARG A 175 -8.99 7.82 5.38
N ARG A 176 -9.65 8.90 4.96
CA ARG A 176 -9.22 10.28 5.23
C ARG A 176 -9.25 10.58 6.72
N GLU A 177 -10.32 10.20 7.42
CA GLU A 177 -10.45 10.35 8.86
C GLU A 177 -9.37 9.56 9.61
N TRP A 178 -9.09 8.33 9.16
CA TRP A 178 -8.02 7.50 9.73
C TRP A 178 -6.64 8.12 9.53
N GLU A 179 -6.35 8.61 8.32
CA GLU A 179 -5.10 9.32 8.02
C GLU A 179 -4.97 10.61 8.83
N ALA A 180 -6.04 11.40 8.93
CA ALA A 180 -6.07 12.62 9.73
C ALA A 180 -5.87 12.33 11.23
N ARG A 181 -6.50 11.28 11.76
CA ARG A 181 -6.30 10.85 13.14
C ARG A 181 -4.87 10.37 13.38
N ARG A 182 -4.30 9.58 12.46
CA ARG A 182 -2.88 9.17 12.52
C ARG A 182 -1.96 10.37 12.50
N GLU A 183 -2.22 11.35 11.64
CA GLU A 183 -1.39 12.53 11.52
C GLU A 183 -1.48 13.41 12.78
N ARG A 184 -2.68 13.56 13.35
CA ARG A 184 -2.88 14.23 14.65
C ARG A 184 -2.02 13.61 15.73
N VAL A 185 -2.08 12.29 15.90
CA VAL A 185 -1.26 11.56 16.88
C VAL A 185 0.23 11.71 16.56
N LYS A 186 0.63 11.67 15.29
CA LYS A 186 2.03 11.89 14.89
C LYS A 186 2.54 13.30 15.20
N ARG A 187 1.69 14.33 15.12
CA ARG A 187 2.06 15.73 15.43
C ARG A 187 2.15 16.01 16.93
N GLU A 188 1.49 15.21 17.78
CA GLU A 188 1.60 15.35 19.23
C GLU A 188 3.08 15.29 19.65
N GLU A 189 3.48 16.25 20.47
CA GLU A 189 4.81 16.32 21.06
C GLU A 189 4.92 15.38 22.25
N VAL A 190 6.07 14.75 22.37
CA VAL A 190 6.45 13.86 23.44
C VAL A 190 7.78 14.32 24.00
N GLU A 191 7.88 14.37 25.33
CA GLU A 191 9.13 14.62 26.03
C GLU A 191 9.85 13.29 26.28
N VAL A 192 11.03 13.14 25.66
CA VAL A 192 11.88 11.98 25.87
C VAL A 192 13.05 12.38 26.77
N THR A 193 13.08 11.81 27.97
CA THR A 193 14.22 11.94 28.88
C THR A 193 15.33 10.97 28.47
N PHE A 194 16.53 11.49 28.27
CA PHE A 194 17.72 10.70 27.93
C PHE A 194 18.93 11.08 28.75
N SER A 195 19.90 10.17 28.85
CA SER A 195 21.20 10.37 29.48
C SER A 195 22.29 10.03 28.48
N TYR A 196 23.30 10.88 28.36
CA TYR A 196 24.53 10.50 27.66
C TYR A 196 25.32 9.49 28.52
N TRP A 197 25.93 8.49 27.90
CA TRP A 197 26.69 7.44 28.58
C TRP A 197 28.20 7.64 28.40
N ASP A 198 28.80 8.31 29.36
CA ASP A 198 30.25 8.55 29.50
C ASP A 198 30.80 8.14 30.88
N GLY A 199 29.94 7.61 31.75
CA GLY A 199 30.25 7.30 33.16
C GLY A 199 29.63 8.30 34.16
N CYS A 200 29.10 9.43 33.69
CA CYS A 200 28.39 10.41 34.49
C CYS A 200 26.96 10.60 33.94
N GLY A 201 25.96 10.54 34.82
CA GLY A 201 24.55 10.55 34.43
C GLY A 201 24.05 11.92 33.99
N HIS A 202 24.37 12.35 32.75
CA HIS A 202 23.91 13.62 32.19
C HIS A 202 22.48 13.51 31.66
N ARG A 203 21.50 13.50 32.57
CA ARG A 203 20.07 13.48 32.24
C ARG A 203 19.65 14.80 31.60
N ARG A 204 19.05 14.72 30.42
CA ARG A 204 18.46 15.83 29.67
C ARG A 204 17.13 15.38 29.09
N ALA A 205 16.24 16.33 28.87
CA ALA A 205 14.98 16.08 28.18
C ALA A 205 15.00 16.76 26.82
N ALA A 206 14.46 16.08 25.81
CA ALA A 206 14.21 16.68 24.50
C ALA A 206 12.77 16.43 24.09
N ARG A 207 12.11 17.49 23.60
CA ARG A 207 10.79 17.41 23.01
C ARG A 207 10.90 16.98 21.56
N ILE A 208 10.09 16.02 21.14
CA ILE A 208 9.99 15.58 19.74
C ILE A 208 8.56 15.13 19.42
N HIS A 209 8.15 15.28 18.16
CA HIS A 209 6.86 14.75 17.71
C HIS A 209 6.85 13.22 17.70
N LYS A 210 5.71 12.59 18.02
CA LYS A 210 5.54 11.13 17.95
C LYS A 210 5.85 10.59 16.56
N GLY A 211 5.52 11.32 15.50
CA GLY A 211 5.85 10.97 14.11
C GLY A 211 7.32 11.17 13.73
N GLY A 212 8.12 11.76 14.60
CA GLY A 212 9.56 11.96 14.37
C GLY A 212 10.32 10.65 14.43
N THR A 213 11.43 10.58 13.70
CA THR A 213 12.33 9.42 13.73
C THR A 213 13.29 9.49 14.91
N VAL A 214 13.80 8.32 15.34
CA VAL A 214 14.87 8.25 16.36
C VAL A 214 16.10 9.04 15.91
N GLN A 215 16.40 9.09 14.61
CA GLN A 215 17.49 9.92 14.07
C GLN A 215 17.26 11.43 14.32
N GLN A 216 16.04 11.94 14.14
CA GLN A 216 15.70 13.33 14.44
C GLN A 216 15.85 13.64 15.94
N PHE A 217 15.47 12.68 16.79
CA PHE A 217 15.70 12.77 18.23
C PHE A 217 17.20 12.83 18.55
N LEU A 218 18.00 11.91 18.00
CA LEU A 218 19.44 11.88 18.20
C LEU A 218 20.13 13.16 17.70
N LYS A 219 19.63 13.78 16.62
CA LYS A 219 20.11 15.09 16.17
C LYS A 219 19.83 16.21 17.18
N ARG A 220 18.62 16.26 17.75
CA ARG A 220 18.27 17.23 18.82
C ARG A 220 19.09 16.96 20.10
N ALA A 221 19.22 15.70 20.49
CA ALA A 221 20.05 15.28 21.62
C ALA A 221 21.52 15.67 21.44
N LEU A 222 22.08 15.45 20.24
CA LEU A 222 23.44 15.84 19.89
C LEU A 222 23.63 17.36 19.95
N GLN A 223 22.67 18.14 19.45
CA GLN A 223 22.72 19.61 19.57
C GLN A 223 22.75 20.08 21.03
N ALA A 224 21.96 19.43 21.90
CA ALA A 224 21.96 19.73 23.32
C ALA A 224 23.28 19.34 24.01
N LEU A 225 23.93 18.23 23.60
CA LEU A 225 25.14 17.70 24.21
C LEU A 225 26.47 18.28 23.66
N ARG A 226 26.46 18.88 22.46
CA ARG A 226 27.62 19.54 21.84
C ARG A 226 28.36 20.59 22.69
N PRO A 227 27.71 21.41 23.53
CA PRO A 227 28.44 22.35 24.40
C PRO A 227 29.28 21.64 25.46
N ASP A 228 28.79 20.52 25.99
CA ASP A 228 29.40 19.83 27.14
C ASP A 228 30.52 18.89 26.70
N PHE A 229 30.35 18.21 25.56
CA PHE A 229 31.26 17.15 25.11
C PHE A 229 31.98 17.53 23.82
N ARG A 230 33.30 17.70 23.92
CA ARG A 230 34.17 17.95 22.75
C ARG A 230 34.17 16.78 21.77
N GLU A 231 34.06 15.55 22.28
CA GLU A 231 34.05 14.31 21.49
C GLU A 231 32.83 14.22 20.57
N LEU A 232 31.69 14.77 21.01
CA LEU A 232 30.46 14.80 20.24
C LEU A 232 30.43 15.90 19.16
N ARG A 233 31.44 16.79 19.13
CA ARG A 233 31.53 17.83 18.10
C ARG A 233 31.88 17.26 16.73
N ALA A 234 32.76 16.25 16.69
CA ALA A 234 33.18 15.56 15.48
C ALA A 234 32.24 14.41 15.09
N ALA A 235 31.50 13.85 16.06
CA ALA A 235 30.61 12.73 15.84
C ALA A 235 29.33 13.15 15.07
N GLY A 236 28.94 12.31 14.12
CA GLY A 236 27.67 12.41 13.40
C GLY A 236 26.54 11.68 14.11
N VAL A 237 25.30 11.92 13.68
CA VAL A 237 24.09 11.26 14.23
C VAL A 237 24.15 9.73 14.03
N GLU A 238 24.73 9.26 12.93
CA GLU A 238 24.87 7.84 12.58
C GLU A 238 25.79 7.05 13.53
N GLN A 239 26.67 7.76 14.24
CA GLN A 239 27.60 7.16 15.20
C GLN A 239 26.98 7.06 16.59
N LEU A 240 25.76 7.56 16.81
CA LEU A 240 25.07 7.45 18.08
C LEU A 240 24.11 6.26 18.07
N LEU A 241 23.94 5.63 19.21
CA LEU A 241 22.95 4.60 19.46
C LEU A 241 21.99 5.12 20.52
N PHE A 242 20.70 4.91 20.29
CA PHE A 242 19.69 5.17 21.30
C PHE A 242 19.28 3.84 21.93
N VAL A 243 19.48 3.73 23.23
CA VAL A 243 19.13 2.55 24.01
C VAL A 243 18.03 2.93 24.97
N LYS A 244 16.88 2.27 24.89
CA LYS A 244 15.80 2.45 25.87
C LYS A 244 15.63 1.15 26.62
N GLU A 245 15.68 1.22 27.96
CA GLU A 245 15.74 0.04 28.85
C GLU A 245 16.96 -0.85 28.54
N ASP A 246 16.76 -1.85 27.69
CA ASP A 246 17.72 -2.85 27.22
C ASP A 246 17.71 -2.99 25.68
N LEU A 247 16.98 -2.14 24.97
CA LEU A 247 16.78 -2.25 23.51
C LEU A 247 17.47 -1.11 22.77
N ILE A 248 18.33 -1.47 21.83
CA ILE A 248 18.96 -0.56 20.88
C ILE A 248 17.94 -0.30 19.78
N LEU A 249 17.43 0.93 19.74
CA LEU A 249 16.43 1.36 18.78
C LEU A 249 17.09 1.81 17.46
N PRO A 250 16.70 1.24 16.31
CA PRO A 250 17.19 1.67 15.01
C PRO A 250 16.81 3.12 14.66
N HIS A 251 17.67 3.77 13.89
CA HIS A 251 17.53 5.20 13.50
C HIS A 251 16.28 5.49 12.63
N CYS A 252 15.83 4.51 11.85
CA CYS A 252 14.73 4.65 10.90
C CYS A 252 13.34 4.53 11.54
N HIS A 253 13.24 4.01 12.77
CA HIS A 253 11.93 3.88 13.43
C HIS A 253 11.39 5.23 13.89
N THR A 254 10.07 5.36 13.81
CA THR A 254 9.36 6.50 14.40
C THR A 254 8.91 6.16 15.82
N PHE A 255 8.83 7.17 16.69
CA PHE A 255 8.28 6.96 18.03
C PHE A 255 6.83 6.45 17.95
N TYR A 256 6.05 6.90 16.96
CA TYR A 256 4.70 6.44 16.68
C TYR A 256 4.64 4.92 16.47
N ASP A 257 5.54 4.37 15.66
CA ASP A 257 5.54 2.92 15.40
C ASP A 257 5.90 2.13 16.67
N LEU A 258 6.84 2.64 17.47
CA LEU A 258 7.22 2.03 18.76
C LEU A 258 6.07 2.08 19.78
N ILE A 259 5.27 3.15 19.76
CA ILE A 259 4.07 3.33 20.60
C ILE A 259 2.98 2.35 20.19
N VAL A 260 2.67 2.30 18.89
CA VAL A 260 1.60 1.44 18.36
C VAL A 260 1.95 -0.02 18.55
N ALA A 261 3.21 -0.40 18.34
CA ALA A 261 3.68 -1.76 18.58
C ALA A 261 3.66 -2.14 20.07
N GLN A 262 3.43 -1.17 20.98
CA GLN A 262 3.60 -1.32 22.42
C GLN A 262 4.90 -2.07 22.71
N ALA A 263 5.99 -1.59 22.12
CA ALA A 263 7.29 -2.24 22.23
C ALA A 263 7.61 -2.43 23.72
N ARG A 264 7.60 -3.68 24.17
CA ARG A 264 8.04 -4.07 25.50
C ARG A 264 9.51 -4.39 25.43
N GLY A 265 10.27 -4.11 26.48
CA GLY A 265 11.59 -4.69 26.69
C GLY A 265 11.51 -5.82 27.71
N LYS A 266 12.66 -6.34 28.11
CA LYS A 266 12.77 -7.34 29.18
C LYS A 266 12.32 -6.81 30.54
N SER A 267 12.36 -5.50 30.75
CA SER A 267 12.02 -4.81 32.01
C SER A 267 10.65 -4.13 32.00
N GLY A 268 9.85 -4.25 30.94
CA GLY A 268 8.52 -3.61 30.86
C GLY A 268 8.32 -2.78 29.58
N PRO A 269 7.23 -2.00 29.47
CA PRO A 269 6.96 -1.16 28.29
C PRO A 269 8.09 -0.14 28.07
N LEU A 270 8.57 0.01 26.82
CA LEU A 270 9.64 0.95 26.48
C LEU A 270 9.24 2.40 26.69
N PHE A 271 7.96 2.72 26.53
CA PHE A 271 7.46 4.05 26.80
C PHE A 271 6.09 3.96 27.45
N THR A 272 5.98 4.46 28.67
CA THR A 272 4.70 4.83 29.27
C THR A 272 4.38 6.26 28.87
N PHE A 273 3.54 6.41 27.84
CA PHE A 273 2.95 7.70 27.44
C PHE A 273 1.56 7.90 28.03
N ASP A 274 1.18 7.08 29.00
CA ASP A 274 -0.10 7.23 29.63
C ASP A 274 -0.11 8.55 30.40
N VAL A 275 -1.19 9.31 30.22
CA VAL A 275 -1.42 10.62 30.82
C VAL A 275 -1.61 10.42 32.31
N HIS A 276 -0.51 10.21 33.01
CA HIS A 276 -0.44 10.44 34.43
C HIS A 276 0.37 11.71 34.57
N ASP A 277 -0.36 12.82 34.67
CA ASP A 277 0.10 13.92 35.51
C ASP A 277 0.74 13.30 36.74
N ASP A 278 1.96 13.73 37.03
CA ASP A 278 2.74 13.35 38.19
C ASP A 278 1.97 13.83 39.45
N VAL A 279 0.91 13.09 39.85
CA VAL A 279 0.12 13.35 41.06
C VAL A 279 1.01 12.94 42.23
N ARG A 280 1.93 13.83 42.57
CA ARG A 280 2.82 13.82 43.74
C ARG A 280 2.08 13.94 45.07
N LEU A 281 0.89 13.37 45.23
CA LEU A 281 0.15 13.38 46.49
C LEU A 281 -0.86 12.22 46.55
N ARG A 282 -0.38 10.98 46.71
CA ARG A 282 -0.96 9.97 47.62
C ARG A 282 -0.19 8.64 47.52
N SER A 283 0.32 8.21 48.66
CA SER A 283 1.00 6.94 48.85
C SER A 283 -0.03 5.80 48.80
N ASP A 284 -0.29 5.25 47.62
CA ASP A 284 -1.08 4.02 47.47
C ASP A 284 -0.18 2.92 46.89
N ALA A 285 -0.03 1.80 47.61
CA ALA A 285 0.96 0.75 47.36
C ALA A 285 0.45 -0.38 46.44
N THR A 286 -0.72 -0.19 45.81
CA THR A 286 -1.38 -1.16 44.93
C THR A 286 -1.09 -0.94 43.44
N LEU A 287 -0.51 0.22 43.07
CA LEU A 287 -0.08 0.54 41.72
C LEU A 287 1.44 0.35 41.61
N GLU A 288 1.87 -0.57 40.75
CA GLU A 288 3.29 -0.75 40.42
C GLU A 288 3.87 0.61 39.96
N LYS A 289 4.88 1.10 40.69
CA LYS A 289 5.65 2.28 40.27
C LYS A 289 6.54 1.87 39.10
N ASP A 290 6.00 2.00 37.90
CA ASP A 290 6.70 1.75 36.65
C ASP A 290 7.65 2.92 36.31
N GLU A 291 8.78 3.00 37.01
CA GLU A 291 9.88 3.93 36.70
C GLU A 291 10.52 3.56 35.36
N SER A 292 9.95 4.03 34.24
CA SER A 292 10.60 3.96 32.93
C SER A 292 11.98 4.64 32.98
N HIS A 293 13.07 3.87 32.86
CA HIS A 293 14.42 4.39 32.95
C HIS A 293 14.72 5.34 31.79
N ALA A 294 15.36 6.48 32.06
CA ALA A 294 15.77 7.42 31.00
C ALA A 294 16.54 6.70 29.88
N GLY A 295 16.26 7.04 28.62
CA GLY A 295 16.94 6.45 27.48
C GLY A 295 18.43 6.79 27.50
N LYS A 296 19.32 5.87 27.14
CA LYS A 296 20.77 6.08 27.09
C LYS A 296 21.18 6.42 25.67
N VAL A 297 21.95 7.47 25.49
CA VAL A 297 22.58 7.83 24.21
C VAL A 297 24.06 7.48 24.30
N VAL A 298 24.51 6.65 23.38
CA VAL A 298 25.84 6.02 23.45
C VAL A 298 26.54 6.14 22.10
N LEU A 299 27.86 6.32 22.09
CA LEU A 299 28.62 6.22 20.84
C LEU A 299 28.74 4.75 20.39
N ARG A 300 28.54 4.50 19.09
CA ARG A 300 28.69 3.19 18.46
C ARG A 300 30.08 2.61 18.70
N SER A 301 31.12 3.43 18.56
CA SER A 301 32.51 3.03 18.82
C SER A 301 32.77 2.63 20.27
N TRP A 302 32.07 3.26 21.22
CA TRP A 302 32.11 2.89 22.64
C TRP A 302 31.36 1.57 22.86
N TYR A 303 30.18 1.42 22.26
CA TYR A 303 29.36 0.21 22.40
C TYR A 303 30.09 -1.03 21.86
N GLU A 304 30.70 -0.95 20.68
CA GLU A 304 31.41 -2.09 20.08
C GLU A 304 32.57 -2.58 20.94
N LYS A 305 33.28 -1.65 21.60
CA LYS A 305 34.37 -1.97 22.53
C LYS A 305 33.83 -2.57 23.84
N ASN A 306 32.74 -2.02 24.38
CA ASN A 306 32.27 -2.33 25.73
C ASN A 306 31.06 -3.26 25.78
N LYS A 307 30.57 -3.79 24.65
CA LYS A 307 29.41 -4.70 24.57
C LYS A 307 29.53 -5.98 25.39
N HIS A 308 30.73 -6.31 25.87
CA HIS A 308 30.97 -7.48 26.72
C HIS A 308 30.88 -7.14 28.22
N ILE A 309 30.81 -5.86 28.58
CA ILE A 309 30.81 -5.36 29.95
C ILE A 309 29.38 -4.92 30.31
N PHE A 310 28.96 -5.18 31.54
CA PHE A 310 27.68 -4.71 32.06
C PHE A 310 27.67 -3.17 32.17
N PRO A 311 26.60 -2.45 31.76
CA PRO A 311 25.28 -2.94 31.31
C PRO A 311 25.14 -3.15 29.79
N ALA A 312 26.16 -2.81 28.99
CA ALA A 312 26.08 -2.88 27.52
C ALA A 312 25.88 -4.32 27.01
N SER A 313 26.34 -5.32 27.75
CA SER A 313 26.13 -6.75 27.42
C SER A 313 24.68 -7.20 27.44
N ARG A 314 23.78 -6.45 28.08
CA ARG A 314 22.35 -6.77 28.13
C ARG A 314 21.58 -6.19 26.95
N TRP A 315 22.19 -5.25 26.22
CA TRP A 315 21.50 -4.52 25.16
C TRP A 315 21.31 -5.38 23.91
N GLU A 316 20.07 -5.51 23.47
CA GLU A 316 19.71 -6.25 22.25
C GLU A 316 19.21 -5.26 21.18
N PRO A 317 19.45 -5.54 19.88
CA PRO A 317 18.77 -4.80 18.82
C PRO A 317 17.26 -4.98 18.94
N TYR A 318 16.50 -3.92 18.66
CA TYR A 318 15.04 -3.99 18.67
C TYR A 318 14.53 -4.78 17.46
N ASP A 319 13.87 -5.90 17.75
CA ASP A 319 13.14 -6.71 16.78
C ASP A 319 11.63 -6.54 16.99
N PRO A 320 10.87 -6.02 16.00
CA PRO A 320 9.43 -5.79 16.12
C PRO A 320 8.59 -7.05 16.36
N GLU A 321 9.07 -8.21 15.92
CA GLU A 321 8.37 -9.50 16.03
C GLU A 321 8.57 -10.16 17.40
N LYS A 322 9.60 -9.76 18.14
CA LYS A 322 9.95 -10.36 19.43
C LYS A 322 9.05 -9.76 20.51
N ARG A 323 8.09 -10.54 21.00
CA ARG A 323 7.24 -10.15 22.13
C ARG A 323 7.83 -10.73 23.41
N TRP A 324 8.19 -9.87 24.35
CA TRP A 324 8.59 -10.29 25.69
C TRP A 324 7.34 -10.41 26.57
N ASP A 325 7.21 -11.54 27.27
CA ASP A 325 6.15 -11.75 28.27
C ASP A 325 6.33 -10.81 29.47
N ARG A 326 5.23 -10.56 30.20
CA ARG A 326 5.27 -9.73 31.43
C ARG A 326 6.25 -10.35 32.42
N TYR A 327 7.19 -9.53 32.88
CA TYR A 327 8.13 -9.89 33.94
C TYR A 327 7.35 -10.12 35.23
N THR A 328 7.06 -11.37 35.59
CA THR A 328 6.51 -11.70 36.91
C THR A 328 7.65 -11.84 37.88
N VAL A 329 7.80 -10.85 38.78
CA VAL A 329 8.64 -11.02 39.98
C VAL A 329 7.96 -12.10 40.83
N ARG A 330 8.68 -13.19 41.12
CA ARG A 330 8.26 -14.22 42.07
C ARG A 330 8.97 -14.06 43.38
#